data_AF-A0A819VYT6-F1
#
_entry.id   AF-A0A819VYT6-F1
#
_cell.length_a   1.000
_cell.length_b   1.000
_cell.length_c   1.000
_cell.angle_alpha   90.00
_cell.angle_beta   90.00
_cell.angle_gamma   90.00
#
_symmetry.space_group_name_H-M   'P 1'
#
loop_
_entity.id
_entity.type
_entity.pdbx_description
1 polymer ?
#
loop_
_entity_poly.entity_id
_entity_poly.type
_entity_poly.pdbx_seq_one_letter_code
_entity_poly.pdbx_strand_id
1 'polypeptide(L)' 'EAKKLYESKKDSLTSNVSIKIMRGDILQMEFDDETFDIVRSDNTLLHVDLSKALMEIKRVLKVNGR' A
#
# COMPACT_ATOMS: atom_id res chain seq x y z
N GLU A 1 -13.75 -3.99 -6.29
CA GLU A 1 -13.16 -5.16 -6.98
C GLU A 1 -12.15 -5.91 -6.12
N ALA A 2 -11.11 -5.27 -5.58
CA ALA A 2 -10.10 -5.91 -4.73
C ALA A 2 -10.66 -6.72 -3.55
N LYS A 3 -11.61 -6.16 -2.78
CA LYS A 3 -12.26 -6.86 -1.66
C LYS A 3 -12.96 -8.15 -2.10
N LYS A 4 -13.66 -8.13 -3.24
CA LYS A 4 -14.36 -9.30 -3.78
C LYS A 4 -13.37 -10.40 -4.19
N LEU A 5 -12.26 -10.01 -4.82
CA LEU A 5 -11.18 -10.94 -5.19
C LEU A 5 -10.55 -11.59 -3.94
N TYR A 6 -10.28 -10.81 -2.90
CA TYR A 6 -9.77 -11.35 -1.64
C TYR A 6 -10.73 -12.34 -1.01
N GLU A 7 -12.02 -12.01 -0.87
CA GLU A 7 -13.01 -12.94 -0.31
C GLU A 7 -13.07 -14.27 -1.06
N SER A 8 -12.90 -14.27 -2.39
CA SER A 8 -12.87 -15.52 -3.18
C SER A 8 -11.60 -16.36 -3.01
N LYS A 9 -10.49 -15.76 -2.56
CA LYS A 9 -9.18 -16.42 -2.46
C LYS A 9 -8.68 -16.60 -1.03
N LYS A 10 -9.33 -16.00 -0.04
CA LYS A 10 -8.85 -15.97 1.35
C LYS A 10 -8.59 -17.37 1.91
N ASP A 11 -9.43 -18.35 1.56
CA ASP A 11 -9.30 -19.73 2.05
C ASP A 11 -8.09 -20.47 1.44
N SER A 12 -7.52 -19.94 0.34
CA SER A 12 -6.30 -20.46 -0.28
C SER A 12 -5.01 -19.79 0.23
N LEU A 13 -5.12 -18.76 1.09
CA LEU A 13 -3.97 -18.10 1.70
C LEU A 13 -3.44 -18.94 2.86
N THR A 14 -2.12 -18.88 3.10
CA THR A 14 -1.52 -19.52 4.26
C THR A 14 -1.97 -18.82 5.55
N SER A 15 -2.09 -19.58 6.64
CA SER A 15 -2.68 -19.12 7.91
C SER A 15 -1.90 -17.98 8.62
N ASN A 16 -0.70 -17.66 8.15
CA ASN A 16 0.18 -16.63 8.69
C ASN A 16 0.15 -15.30 7.92
N VAL A 17 -0.79 -15.12 6.99
CA VAL A 17 -0.92 -13.89 6.19
C VAL A 17 -2.11 -13.07 6.67
N SER A 18 -1.85 -11.81 7.04
CA SER A 18 -2.87 -10.82 7.34
C SER A 18 -2.97 -9.79 6.21
N ILE A 19 -4.15 -9.64 5.62
CA ILE A 19 -4.40 -8.68 4.54
C ILE A 19 -5.49 -7.72 4.98
N LYS A 20 -5.17 -6.41 4.96
CA LYS A 20 -6.14 -5.33 5.17
C LYS A 20 -6.35 -4.60 3.85
N ILE A 21 -7.60 -4.58 3.36
CA ILE A 21 -7.97 -3.87 2.14
C ILE A 21 -8.64 -2.56 2.53
N MET A 22 -8.11 -1.45 2.02
CA MET A 22 -8.58 -0.10 2.31
C MET A 22 -8.72 0.70 1.02
N ARG A 23 -9.58 1.71 1.05
CA ARG A 23 -9.59 2.77 0.03
C ARG A 23 -8.69 3.89 0.55
N GLY A 24 -7.87 4.47 -0.32
CA GLY A 24 -7.00 5.60 0.03
C GLY A 24 -6.52 6.35 -1.21
N ASP A 25 -5.82 7.45 -0.98
CA ASP A 25 -5.14 8.24 -2.00
C ASP A 25 -3.62 8.16 -1.75
N ILE A 26 -2.85 7.87 -2.79
CA ILE A 26 -1.38 7.77 -2.69
C ILE A 26 -0.71 9.13 -2.47
N LEU A 27 -1.43 10.22 -2.75
CA LEU A 27 -0.97 11.58 -2.48
C LEU A 27 -1.17 12.01 -1.02
N GLN A 28 -1.98 11.27 -0.26
CA GLN A 28 -2.25 11.52 1.15
C GLN A 28 -2.71 10.22 1.83
N MET A 29 -1.76 9.49 2.40
CA MET A 29 -2.01 8.21 3.03
C MET A 29 -2.33 8.38 4.51
N GLU A 30 -3.41 7.73 4.98
CA GLU A 30 -3.84 7.73 6.39
C GLU A 30 -3.00 6.77 7.26
N PHE A 31 -1.68 6.90 7.18
CA PHE A 31 -0.71 6.14 7.97
C PHE A 31 0.31 7.09 8.60
N ASP A 32 0.82 6.70 9.76
CA ASP A 32 1.89 7.43 10.43
C ASP A 32 3.20 7.34 9.65
N ASP A 33 4.13 8.24 9.96
CA ASP A 33 5.49 8.19 9.43
C ASP A 33 6.17 6.87 9.81
N GLU A 34 7.07 6.38 8.95
CA GLU A 34 7.87 5.18 9.23
C GLU A 34 7.06 3.92 9.61
N THR A 35 5.90 3.73 8.97
CA THR A 35 5.00 2.60 9.24
C THR A 35 5.41 1.32 8.49
N PHE A 36 5.81 1.43 7.22
CA PHE A 36 6.00 0.27 6.34
C PHE A 36 7.47 -0.04 6.08
N ASP A 37 7.80 -1.33 6.07
CA ASP A 37 9.12 -1.81 5.65
C ASP A 37 9.28 -1.78 4.12
N ILE A 38 8.20 -2.02 3.37
CA ILE A 38 8.17 -2.04 1.92
C ILE A 38 6.88 -1.40 1.40
N VAL A 39 6.98 -0.55 0.38
CA VAL A 39 5.84 -0.03 -0.39
C VAL A 39 5.95 -0.50 -1.84
N ARG A 40 4.93 -1.21 -2.32
CA ARG A 40 4.84 -1.65 -3.72
C ARG A 40 3.67 -0.96 -4.43
N SER A 41 3.97 -0.34 -5.56
CA SER A 41 2.99 0.27 -6.46
C SER A 41 3.19 -0.27 -7.87
N ASP A 42 2.17 -0.93 -8.42
CA ASP A 42 2.19 -1.43 -9.79
C ASP A 42 1.37 -0.48 -10.68
N ASN A 43 2.04 0.27 -11.56
CA ASN A 43 1.48 1.24 -12.52
C ASN A 43 0.67 2.42 -11.94
N THR A 44 0.42 2.49 -10.62
CA THR A 44 -0.37 3.57 -10.00
C THR A 44 0.26 4.95 -10.16
N LEU A 45 1.60 5.05 -10.08
CA LEU A 45 2.34 6.32 -10.18
C LEU A 45 2.21 7.03 -11.54
N LEU A 46 1.72 6.34 -12.58
CA LEU A 46 1.49 6.93 -13.90
C LEU A 46 0.27 7.87 -13.95
N HIS A 47 -0.56 7.84 -12.91
CA HIS A 47 -1.87 8.52 -12.90
C HIS A 47 -1.96 9.68 -11.90
N VAL A 48 -0.86 10.04 -11.24
CA VAL A 48 -0.84 11.04 -10.17
C VAL A 48 0.39 11.95 -10.29
N ASP A 49 0.44 13.01 -9.48
CA ASP A 49 1.65 13.82 -9.32
C ASP A 49 2.75 12.95 -8.70
N LEU A 50 3.73 12.58 -9.52
CA LEU A 50 4.82 11.68 -9.15
C LEU A 50 5.63 12.22 -7.96
N SER A 51 5.92 13.51 -7.93
CA SER A 51 6.75 14.11 -6.88
C SER A 51 6.04 14.04 -5.53
N LYS A 52 4.76 14.43 -5.49
CA LYS A 52 3.94 14.33 -4.28
C LYS A 52 3.77 12.89 -3.81
N ALA A 53 3.50 11.97 -4.73
CA ALA A 53 3.37 10.55 -4.40
C ALA A 53 4.67 9.98 -3.81
N LEU A 54 5.83 10.28 -4.39
CA LEU A 54 7.11 9.80 -3.88
C LEU A 54 7.46 10.40 -2.51
N MET A 55 7.10 11.66 -2.24
CA MET A 55 7.26 12.24 -0.90
C MET A 55 6.39 11.52 0.13
N GLU A 56 5.13 11.24 -0.20
CA GLU A 56 4.21 10.56 0.70
C GLU A 56 4.60 9.09 0.92
N ILE A 57 5.08 8.39 -0.11
CA ILE A 57 5.67 7.06 0.00
C ILE A 57 6.90 7.08 0.92
N LYS A 58 7.79 8.05 0.74
CA LYS A 58 8.98 8.19 1.60
C LYS A 58 8.61 8.44 3.06
N ARG A 59 7.57 9.24 3.32
CA ARG A 59 7.09 9.55 4.67
C ARG A 59 6.66 8.28 5.42
N VAL A 60 5.87 7.43 4.78
CA VAL A 60 5.34 6.21 5.42
C VAL A 60 6.34 5.05 5.44
N LEU A 61 7.44 5.12 4.69
CA LEU A 61 8.52 4.13 4.73
C LEU A 61 9.39 4.34 5.95
N LYS A 62 9.74 3.25 6.64
CA LYS A 62 10.75 3.25 7.69
C LYS A 62 12.11 3.72 7.17
N VAL A 63 13.00 4.13 8.08
CA VAL A 63 14.42 4.32 7.74
C VAL A 63 14.97 3.02 7.13
N ASN A 64 15.52 3.11 5.92
CA ASN A 64 15.97 1.98 5.08
C ASN A 64 14.86 1.07 4.51
N GLY A 65 13.60 1.47 4.59
CA GLY A 65 12.49 0.83 3.88
C GLY A 65 12.67 0.88 2.36
N ARG A 66 11.95 0.02 1.64
CA ARG A 66 12.10 -0.16 0.18
C ARG A 66 10.85 0.18 -0.61
#